data_AF-A0A7S2QN25-F1
#
_entry.id   AF-A0A7S2QN25-F1
#
_cell.length_a   1.000
_cell.length_b   1.000
_cell.length_c   1.000
_cell.angle_alpha   90.00
_cell.angle_beta   90.00
_cell.angle_gamma   90.00
#
_symmetry.space_group_name_H-M   'P 1'
#
loop_
_entity.id
_entity.type
_entity.pdbx_description
1 polymer ?
#
loop_
_entity_poly.entity_id
_entity_poly.type
_entity_poly.pdbx_seq_one_letter_code
_entity_poly.pdbx_strand_id
1 'polypeptide(L)'
;RSDARRNETYSIEFNKPVSEGRTSSWTCVREEPKLSKKFTVVYEHDRGCMWWGLGRTYFLELSDLERDPLNARWFAAGDTAKRLRPRFSWSRGGDGQAQSG
;
A
#
# COMPACT_ATOMS: atom_id res chain seq x y z
N ARG A 1 26.09 -2.82 8.73
CA ARG A 1 25.44 -3.17 7.44
C ARG A 1 24.42 -2.08 7.16
N SER A 2 24.77 -1.14 6.30
CA SER A 2 23.94 -0.01 5.90
C SER A 2 22.87 -0.49 4.93
N ASP A 3 21.60 -0.45 5.34
CA ASP A 3 20.47 -0.64 4.42
C ASP A 3 20.33 0.65 3.63
N ALA A 4 20.93 0.68 2.44
CA ALA A 4 20.76 1.77 1.50
C ALA A 4 19.27 1.90 1.21
N ARG A 5 18.66 2.99 1.71
CA ARG A 5 17.30 3.42 1.36
C ARG A 5 17.21 3.35 -0.15
N ARG A 6 16.53 2.32 -0.67
CA ARG A 6 16.30 2.21 -2.09
C ARG A 6 15.54 3.48 -2.48
N ASN A 7 16.08 4.24 -3.42
CA ASN A 7 15.48 5.47 -3.90
C ASN A 7 14.24 5.13 -4.76
N GLU A 8 13.29 4.43 -4.14
CA GLU A 8 12.03 3.94 -4.70
C GLU A 8 10.93 4.90 -4.28
N THR A 9 10.25 5.47 -5.26
CA THR A 9 9.05 6.29 -5.04
C THR A 9 7.84 5.51 -5.54
N TYR A 10 6.75 5.55 -4.78
CA TYR A 10 5.48 4.93 -5.13
C TYR A 10 4.44 6.04 -5.34
N SER A 11 3.87 6.09 -6.54
CA SER A 11 2.86 7.09 -6.91
C SER A 11 1.57 6.39 -7.30
N ILE A 12 0.44 6.81 -6.72
CA ILE A 12 -0.89 6.28 -7.05
C ILE A 12 -1.68 7.40 -7.72
N GLU A 13 -2.18 7.14 -8.93
CA GLU A 13 -3.07 8.06 -9.62
C GLU A 13 -4.52 7.72 -9.27
N PHE A 14 -5.13 8.51 -8.40
CA PHE A 14 -6.52 8.28 -7.94
C PHE A 14 -7.58 8.75 -8.92
N ASN A 15 -7.17 9.36 -10.04
CA ASN A 15 -8.00 10.23 -10.86
C ASN A 15 -8.90 9.45 -11.84
N LYS A 16 -8.71 8.13 -11.96
CA LYS A 16 -9.46 7.24 -12.84
C LYS A 16 -9.67 5.86 -12.19
N PRO A 17 -10.46 5.76 -11.11
CA PRO A 17 -10.83 4.46 -10.61
C PRO A 17 -11.61 3.71 -11.69
N VAL A 18 -11.14 2.52 -12.06
CA VAL A 18 -12.01 1.58 -12.78
C VAL A 18 -12.92 0.98 -11.73
N SER A 19 -14.17 1.44 -11.71
CA SER A 19 -15.21 0.96 -10.81
C SER A 19 -16.03 -0.10 -11.53
N GLU A 20 -15.92 -1.34 -11.07
CA GLU A 20 -16.70 -2.47 -11.56
C GLU A 20 -17.45 -3.09 -10.38
N GLY A 21 -18.77 -2.95 -10.41
CA GLY A 21 -19.65 -3.40 -9.33
C GLY A 21 -19.28 -2.78 -7.99
N ARG A 22 -18.73 -3.61 -7.09
CA ARG A 22 -18.40 -3.26 -5.71
C ARG A 22 -16.89 -3.16 -5.47
N THR A 23 -16.14 -2.91 -6.54
CA THR A 23 -14.70 -2.72 -6.48
C THR A 23 -14.28 -1.45 -7.21
N SER A 24 -13.30 -0.74 -6.66
CA SER A 24 -12.61 0.35 -7.34
C SER A 24 -11.14 -0.02 -7.45
N SER A 25 -10.51 0.22 -8.60
CA SER A 25 -9.10 -0.09 -8.79
C SER A 25 -8.29 1.06 -9.37
N TRP A 26 -7.04 1.14 -8.95
CA TRP A 26 -6.06 2.14 -9.37
C TRP A 26 -4.76 1.47 -9.80
N THR A 27 -3.97 2.20 -10.58
CA THR A 27 -2.59 1.81 -10.87
C THR A 27 -1.66 2.56 -9.94
N CYS A 28 -0.77 1.82 -9.30
CA CYS A 28 0.40 2.40 -8.63
C CYS A 28 1.65 2.14 -9.47
N VAL A 29 2.46 3.17 -9.63
CA VAL A 29 3.76 3.07 -10.30
C VAL A 29 4.84 3.17 -9.23
N ARG A 30 5.69 2.15 -9.16
CA ARG A 30 6.98 2.22 -8.47
C ARG A 30 8.03 2.69 -9.44
N GLU A 31 8.71 3.77 -9.11
CA GLU A 31 9.84 4.29 -9.88
C GLU A 31 11.15 4.03 -9.14
N GLU A 32 12.11 3.47 -9.87
CA GLU A 32 13.51 3.31 -9.50
C GLU A 32 14.35 4.07 -10.55
N PRO A 33 15.61 4.45 -10.25
CA PRO A 33 16.44 5.23 -11.19
C PRO A 33 16.61 4.64 -12.59
N LYS A 34 16.33 3.34 -12.77
CA LYS A 34 16.49 2.62 -14.03
C LYS A 34 15.28 1.75 -14.42
N LEU A 35 14.23 1.72 -13.60
CA LEU A 35 13.10 0.80 -13.79
C LEU A 35 11.81 1.41 -13.26
N SER A 36 10.72 1.26 -14.00
CA SER A 36 9.38 1.50 -13.48
C SER A 36 8.58 0.19 -13.47
N LYS A 37 7.82 -0.03 -12.40
CA LYS A 37 6.96 -1.20 -12.27
C LYS A 37 5.55 -0.79 -11.86
N LYS A 38 4.56 -1.31 -12.57
CA LYS A 38 3.14 -1.06 -12.28
C LYS A 38 2.58 -2.15 -11.36
N PHE A 39 1.76 -1.72 -10.42
CA PHE A 39 1.00 -2.55 -9.50
C PHE A 39 -0.46 -2.12 -9.51
N THR A 40 -1.37 -3.08 -9.29
CA THR A 40 -2.79 -2.77 -9.12
C THR A 40 -3.09 -2.58 -7.65
N VAL A 41 -3.84 -1.54 -7.34
CA VAL A 41 -4.48 -1.31 -6.04
C VAL A 41 -5.97 -1.54 -6.22
N VAL A 42 -6.60 -2.36 -5.39
CA VAL A 42 -8.04 -2.62 -5.47
C VAL A 42 -8.68 -2.37 -4.13
N TYR A 43 -9.69 -1.52 -4.08
CA TYR A 43 -10.57 -1.37 -2.93
C TYR A 43 -11.83 -2.22 -3.12
N GLU A 44 -12.10 -3.12 -2.17
CA GLU A 44 -13.33 -3.90 -2.09
C GLU A 44 -14.28 -3.26 -1.07
N HIS A 45 -15.34 -2.63 -1.56
CA HIS A 45 -16.24 -1.81 -0.75
C HIS A 45 -16.96 -2.62 0.33
N ASP A 46 -17.44 -3.82 -0.01
CA ASP A 46 -18.22 -4.67 0.92
C ASP A 46 -17.42 -5.17 2.13
N ARG A 47 -16.12 -5.38 1.92
CA ARG A 47 -15.21 -5.94 2.94
C ARG A 47 -14.44 -4.85 3.67
N GLY A 48 -14.49 -3.61 3.19
CA GLY A 48 -13.72 -2.51 3.74
C GLY A 48 -12.21 -2.80 3.70
N CYS A 49 -11.73 -3.47 2.65
CA CYS A 49 -10.31 -3.84 2.53
C CYS A 49 -9.70 -3.36 1.22
N MET A 50 -8.41 -3.04 1.29
CA MET A 50 -7.60 -2.63 0.16
C MET A 50 -6.58 -3.71 -0.14
N TRP A 51 -6.50 -4.08 -1.41
CA TRP A 51 -5.58 -5.07 -1.95
C TRP A 51 -4.44 -4.40 -2.70
N TRP A 52 -3.25 -4.97 -2.56
CA TRP A 52 -2.02 -4.51 -3.20
C TRP A 52 -1.25 -5.66 -3.84
N GLY A 53 -0.56 -5.32 -4.94
CA GLY A 53 0.34 -6.22 -5.64
C GLY A 53 -0.33 -7.00 -6.76
N LEU A 54 0.49 -7.66 -7.59
CA LEU A 54 -0.01 -8.53 -8.65
C LEU A 54 -0.86 -9.64 -8.02
N GLY A 55 -2.06 -9.85 -8.56
CA GLY A 55 -2.96 -10.92 -8.12
C GLY A 55 -3.51 -10.78 -6.69
N ARG A 56 -3.66 -9.54 -6.16
CA ARG A 56 -4.19 -9.29 -4.81
C ARG A 56 -3.42 -10.04 -3.72
N THR A 57 -2.09 -10.02 -3.80
CA THR A 57 -1.19 -10.80 -2.93
C THR A 57 -1.14 -10.31 -1.50
N TYR A 58 -1.41 -9.02 -1.29
CA TYR A 58 -1.44 -8.40 0.03
C TYR A 58 -2.73 -7.63 0.26
N PHE A 59 -3.15 -7.53 1.51
CA PHE A 59 -4.32 -6.74 1.88
C PHE A 59 -4.11 -5.96 3.19
N LEU A 60 -4.88 -4.91 3.35
CA LEU A 60 -5.12 -4.25 4.63
C LEU A 60 -6.60 -3.99 4.80
N GLU A 61 -7.07 -3.84 6.03
CA GLU A 61 -8.44 -3.39 6.30
C GLU A 61 -8.43 -1.91 6.63
N LEU A 62 -9.43 -1.19 6.11
CA LEU A 62 -9.59 0.23 6.38
C LEU A 62 -9.87 0.50 7.86
N SER A 63 -10.57 -0.42 8.56
CA SER A 63 -10.80 -0.25 10.00
C SER A 63 -9.51 -0.23 10.83
N ASP A 64 -8.44 -0.93 10.38
CA ASP A 64 -7.13 -0.84 11.03
C ASP A 64 -6.44 0.48 10.73
N LEU A 65 -6.58 0.97 9.51
CA LEU A 65 -6.00 2.24 9.07
C LEU A 65 -6.72 3.43 9.71
N GLU A 66 -8.03 3.34 9.95
CA GLU A 66 -8.78 4.36 10.70
C GLU A 66 -8.32 4.42 12.16
N ARG A 67 -8.00 3.27 12.77
CA ARG A 67 -7.44 3.19 14.14
C ARG A 67 -6.00 3.69 14.23
N ASP A 68 -5.19 3.41 13.22
CA ASP A 68 -3.80 3.87 13.14
C ASP A 68 -3.50 4.42 11.73
N PRO A 69 -3.89 5.69 11.44
CA PRO A 69 -3.73 6.30 10.12
C PRO A 69 -2.28 6.50 9.70
N LEU A 70 -1.35 6.36 10.64
CA LEU A 70 0.07 6.53 10.39
C LEU A 70 0.73 5.24 9.93
N ASN A 71 0.12 4.06 10.16
CA ASN A 71 0.73 2.77 9.84
C ASN A 71 -0.25 1.85 9.11
N ALA A 72 -0.17 1.86 7.78
CA ALA A 72 -0.84 0.90 6.93
C ALA A 72 -0.12 -0.45 6.97
N ARG A 73 -0.70 -1.43 7.69
CA ARG A 73 -0.14 -2.78 7.85
C ARG A 73 -0.70 -3.72 6.79
N TRP A 74 0.18 -4.33 6.00
CA TRP A 74 -0.18 -5.21 4.89
C TRP A 74 0.04 -6.68 5.26
N PHE A 75 -1.01 -7.49 5.15
CA PHE A 75 -1.03 -8.92 5.43
C PHE A 75 -1.03 -9.72 4.13
N ALA A 76 -0.63 -10.99 4.19
CA ALA A 76 -0.70 -11.88 3.03
C ALA A 76 -2.16 -12.26 2.75
N ALA A 77 -2.56 -12.43 1.49
CA ALA A 77 -3.94 -12.75 1.10
C ALA A 77 -4.56 -13.97 1.81
N GLY A 78 -3.74 -14.97 2.17
CA GLY A 78 -4.19 -16.16 2.89
C GLY A 78 -4.38 -15.96 4.41
N ASP A 79 -3.91 -14.85 4.98
CA ASP A 79 -4.03 -14.54 6.41
C ASP A 79 -5.22 -13.61 6.68
N THR A 80 -6.41 -14.01 6.24
CA THR A 80 -7.64 -13.22 6.38
C THR A 80 -8.04 -12.96 7.82
N ALA A 81 -7.58 -13.79 8.76
CA ALA A 81 -7.80 -13.62 10.19
C ALA A 81 -6.70 -12.79 10.89
N LYS A 82 -5.70 -12.29 10.15
CA LYS A 82 -4.56 -11.50 10.65
C LYS A 82 -3.85 -12.15 11.84
N ARG A 83 -3.71 -13.48 11.80
CA ARG A 83 -3.08 -14.26 12.88
C ARG A 83 -1.55 -14.19 12.80
N LEU A 84 -1.02 -13.89 11.62
CA LEU A 84 0.41 -13.74 11.40
C LEU A 84 0.80 -12.26 11.47
N ARG A 85 2.11 -12.02 11.55
CA ARG A 85 2.66 -10.67 11.51
C ARG A 85 2.44 -10.05 10.12
N PRO A 86 2.24 -8.72 10.02
CA PRO A 86 2.22 -8.02 8.74
C PRO A 86 3.48 -8.36 7.92
N ARG A 87 3.31 -8.50 6.61
CA ARG A 87 4.43 -8.75 5.69
C ARG A 87 5.29 -7.52 5.51
N PHE A 88 4.65 -6.35 5.50
CA PHE A 88 5.29 -5.05 5.54
C PHE A 88 4.30 -4.00 6.06
N SER A 89 4.78 -2.79 6.31
CA SER A 89 3.94 -1.66 6.67
C SER A 89 4.40 -0.42 5.93
N TRP A 90 3.45 0.41 5.53
CA TRP A 90 3.73 1.75 5.06
C TRP A 90 3.44 2.70 6.19
N SER A 91 4.44 3.50 6.54
CA SER A 91 4.25 4.58 7.49
C SER A 91 4.03 5.87 6.71
N ARG A 92 3.11 6.71 7.17
CA ARG A 92 3.02 8.07 6.67
C ARG A 92 4.35 8.75 7.01
N GLY A 93 5.15 9.08 5.99
CA GLY A 93 6.32 9.92 6.20
C GLY A 93 5.82 11.19 6.86
N GLY A 94 6.20 11.43 8.11
CA GLY A 94 6.07 12.77 8.68
C GLY A 94 6.76 13.73 7.71
N ASP A 95 6.16 14.91 7.48
CA ASP A 95 6.80 16.01 6.78
C ASP A 95 8.28 16.00 7.12
N GLY A 96 9.13 15.96 6.10
CA GLY A 96 10.56 15.74 6.28
C GLY A 96 11.06 16.55 7.46
N GLN A 97 11.47 15.87 8.53
CA GLN A 97 12.48 16.47 9.39
C GLN A 97 13.70 16.61 8.50
N ALA A 98 13.83 17.80 7.92
CA ALA A 98 15.11 18.43 7.76
C ALA A 98 15.85 18.21 9.08
N GLN A 99 16.82 17.29 9.08
CA GLN A 99 17.91 17.36 10.02
C GLN A 99 18.66 18.65 9.68
N SER A 100 18.23 19.74 10.32
CA SER A 100 18.97 20.99 10.43
C SER A 100 19.52 21.03 11.85
N GLY A 101 20.85 21.15 11.97
CA GLY A 101 21.55 21.48 13.21
C GLY A 101 22.37 20.34 13.77
#